data_AF-A0AA86JK12-F1
#
_entry.id   AF-A0AA86JK12-F1
#
_cell.length_a   1.000
_cell.length_b   1.000
_cell.length_c   1.000
_cell.angle_alpha   90.00
_cell.angle_beta   90.00
_cell.angle_gamma   90.00
#
_symmetry.space_group_name_H-M   'P 1'
#
loop_
_entity.id
_entity.type
_entity.pdbx_description
1 polymer ?
#
loop_
_entity_poly.entity_id
_entity_poly.type
_entity_poly.pdbx_seq_one_letter_code
_entity_poly.pdbx_strand_id
1 'polypeptide(L)'
;MFPAEGGDAFLLRFDNKKNILIDMGYSDTYTNYIKDRLLQLKRQGECIDLLVITHIDKDHIGGAIKFLYENGNVDNANIIDIKEIWHNSYRFLQFKKKR
;
A
#
# COMPACT_ATOMS: atom_id res chain seq x y z
N MET A 1 3.04 5.69 -11.33
CA MET A 1 3.51 4.31 -11.16
C MET A 1 4.93 4.35 -10.62
N PHE A 2 5.29 3.48 -9.69
CA PHE A 2 6.63 3.42 -9.10
C PHE A 2 7.46 2.30 -9.78
N PRO A 3 8.79 2.38 -9.74
CA PRO A 3 9.64 1.27 -10.18
C PRO A 3 9.49 0.06 -9.25
N ALA A 4 8.75 -0.95 -9.70
CA ALA A 4 8.40 -2.15 -8.94
C ALA A 4 9.13 -3.43 -9.41
N GLU A 5 10.12 -3.27 -10.29
CA GLU A 5 10.84 -4.37 -10.95
C GLU A 5 9.88 -5.32 -11.69
N GLY A 6 9.64 -6.51 -11.12
CA GLY A 6 8.79 -7.55 -11.71
C GLY A 6 7.32 -7.51 -11.31
N GLY A 7 6.97 -6.74 -10.28
CA GLY A 7 5.58 -6.63 -9.81
C GLY A 7 5.00 -5.23 -9.99
N ASP A 8 3.98 -4.90 -9.20
CA ASP A 8 3.23 -3.65 -9.34
C ASP A 8 3.34 -2.75 -8.09
N ALA A 9 3.38 -1.44 -8.35
CA ALA A 9 3.22 -0.42 -7.33
C ALA A 9 2.78 0.90 -7.95
N PHE A 10 1.61 1.43 -7.57
CA PHE A 10 1.18 2.73 -8.07
C PHE A 10 0.23 3.47 -7.14
N LEU A 11 0.39 4.79 -7.13
CA LEU A 11 -0.43 5.75 -6.42
C LEU A 11 -1.39 6.43 -7.40
N LEU A 12 -2.68 6.30 -7.14
CA LEU A 12 -3.72 7.11 -7.77
C LEU A 12 -3.97 8.35 -6.92
N ARG A 13 -3.99 9.52 -7.56
CA ARG A 13 -4.30 10.80 -6.92
C ARG A 13 -5.44 11.47 -7.64
N PHE A 14 -6.39 11.96 -6.87
CA PHE A 14 -7.57 12.65 -7.38
C PHE A 14 -7.49 14.14 -7.01
N ASP A 15 -8.18 15.00 -7.77
CA ASP A 15 -8.18 16.45 -7.55
C ASP A 15 -8.72 16.86 -6.17
N ASN A 16 -9.58 16.03 -5.59
CA ASN A 16 -10.09 16.19 -4.23
C ASN A 16 -9.11 15.71 -3.14
N LYS A 17 -7.82 15.52 -3.49
CA LYS A 17 -6.74 15.04 -2.63
C LYS A 17 -6.95 13.65 -2.04
N LYS A 18 -7.85 12.85 -2.63
CA LYS A 18 -7.91 11.42 -2.29
C LYS A 18 -6.70 10.70 -2.87
N ASN A 19 -6.13 9.79 -2.11
CA ASN A 19 -5.00 8.98 -2.51
C ASN A 19 -5.30 7.50 -2.31
N ILE A 20 -5.17 6.70 -3.37
CA ILE A 20 -5.28 5.24 -3.33
C ILE A 20 -3.93 4.66 -3.73
N LEU A 21 -3.36 3.82 -2.87
CA LEU A 21 -2.13 3.10 -3.15
C LEU A 21 -2.47 1.64 -3.46
N ILE A 22 -2.04 1.16 -4.63
CA ILE A 22 -2.29 -0.22 -5.08
C ILE A 22 -0.95 -0.91 -5.25
N ASP A 23 -0.76 -1.96 -4.44
CA ASP A 23 0.48 -2.70 -4.25
C ASP A 23 1.69 -1.79 -3.93
N MET A 24 2.81 -2.40 -3.55
CA MET A 24 4.00 -1.64 -3.13
C MET A 24 5.31 -2.25 -3.63
N GLY A 25 5.25 -3.17 -4.59
CA GLY A 25 6.45 -3.78 -5.16
C GLY A 25 7.18 -4.65 -4.13
N TYR A 26 8.47 -4.84 -4.38
CA TYR A 26 9.40 -5.37 -3.39
C TYR A 26 9.67 -4.37 -2.24
N SER A 27 10.30 -4.85 -1.17
CA SER A 27 10.75 -4.01 -0.05
C SER A 27 11.64 -2.84 -0.49
N ASP A 28 12.45 -3.03 -1.53
CA ASP A 28 13.34 -1.99 -2.06
C ASP A 28 12.57 -0.94 -2.86
N THR A 29 11.49 -1.32 -3.54
CA THR A 29 10.57 -0.37 -4.19
C THR A 29 9.98 0.61 -3.17
N TYR A 30 9.54 0.10 -2.02
CA TYR A 30 9.09 0.95 -0.92
C TYR A 30 10.21 1.87 -0.41
N THR A 31 11.38 1.30 -0.14
CA THR A 31 12.51 2.01 0.48
C THR A 31 13.04 3.13 -0.41
N ASN A 32 13.18 2.86 -1.70
CA ASN A 32 13.87 3.74 -2.64
C ASN A 32 12.94 4.77 -3.31
N TYR A 33 11.63 4.49 -3.40
CA TYR A 33 10.71 5.33 -4.18
C TYR A 33 9.43 5.71 -3.44
N ILE A 34 8.76 4.76 -2.77
CA ILE A 34 7.42 5.04 -2.21
C ILE A 34 7.53 5.82 -0.89
N LYS A 35 8.50 5.52 -0.03
CA LYS A 35 8.62 6.14 1.30
C LYS A 35 8.70 7.66 1.24
N ASP A 36 9.58 8.21 0.41
CA ASP A 36 9.73 9.65 0.24
C ASP A 36 8.44 10.31 -0.26
N ARG A 37 7.71 9.60 -1.13
CA ARG A 37 6.44 10.05 -1.64
C ARG A 37 5.37 10.12 -0.55
N LEU A 38 5.29 9.11 0.33
CA LEU A 38 4.36 9.10 1.47
C LEU A 38 4.70 10.22 2.47
N LEU A 39 5.98 10.43 2.78
CA LEU A 39 6.41 11.54 3.62
C LEU A 39 6.05 12.91 3.02
N GLN A 40 6.13 13.05 1.69
CA GLN A 40 5.69 14.26 1.00
C GLN A 40 4.17 14.48 1.13
N LEU A 41 3.36 13.42 0.97
CA LEU A 41 1.91 13.51 1.16
C LEU A 41 1.55 13.91 2.60
N LYS A 42 2.20 13.32 3.61
CA LYS A 42 2.01 13.71 5.02
C LYS A 42 2.32 15.20 5.24
N ARG A 43 3.41 15.72 4.67
CA ARG A 43 3.75 17.15 4.73
C ARG A 43 2.71 18.05 4.04
N GLN A 44 1.96 17.52 3.08
CA GLN A 44 0.87 18.23 2.39
C GLN A 44 -0.47 18.16 3.16
N GLY A 45 -0.50 17.53 4.34
CA GLY A 45 -1.71 17.27 5.10
C GLY A 45 -2.61 16.22 4.45
N GLU A 46 -2.04 15.37 3.60
CA GLU A 46 -2.74 14.28 2.93
C GLU A 46 -2.49 12.94 3.62
N CYS A 47 -3.36 11.97 3.37
CA CYS A 47 -3.30 10.60 3.87
C CYS A 47 -3.45 9.60 2.72
N ILE A 48 -3.24 8.31 3.00
CA ILE A 48 -3.72 7.23 2.13
C ILE A 48 -5.16 6.89 2.52
N ASP A 49 -6.11 7.16 1.63
CA ASP A 49 -7.51 6.84 1.87
C ASP A 49 -7.76 5.32 1.76
N LEU A 50 -7.05 4.67 0.84
CA LEU A 50 -7.14 3.22 0.66
C LEU A 50 -5.79 2.64 0.21
N LEU A 51 -5.31 1.63 0.94
CA LEU A 51 -4.23 0.75 0.51
C LEU A 51 -4.83 -0.57 0.03
N VAL A 52 -4.62 -0.91 -1.24
CA VAL A 52 -5.06 -2.17 -1.83
C VAL A 52 -3.86 -3.08 -2.06
N ILE A 53 -3.92 -4.29 -1.53
CA ILE A 53 -2.96 -5.37 -1.81
C ILE A 53 -3.66 -6.46 -2.60
N THR A 54 -3.24 -6.64 -3.85
CA THR A 54 -3.95 -7.46 -4.84
C THR A 54 -3.77 -8.97 -4.58
N HIS A 55 -2.62 -9.38 -4.06
CA HIS A 55 -2.28 -10.75 -3.64
C HIS A 55 -0.96 -10.75 -2.83
N ILE A 56 -0.50 -11.93 -2.42
CA ILE A 56 0.61 -12.11 -1.46
C ILE A 56 1.98 -12.35 -2.10
N ASP A 57 2.09 -12.27 -3.42
CA ASP A 57 3.38 -12.49 -4.08
C ASP A 57 4.34 -11.35 -3.72
N LYS A 58 5.62 -11.71 -3.54
CA LYS A 58 6.62 -10.85 -2.86
C LYS A 58 6.82 -9.52 -3.58
N ASP A 59 6.69 -9.53 -4.89
CA ASP A 59 6.77 -8.40 -5.81
C ASP A 59 5.53 -7.49 -5.79
N HIS A 60 4.52 -7.80 -4.98
CA HIS A 60 3.36 -6.94 -4.73
C HIS A 60 3.25 -6.53 -3.25
N ILE A 61 3.32 -7.49 -2.33
CA ILE A 61 3.11 -7.27 -0.89
C ILE A 61 4.39 -6.87 -0.13
N GLY A 62 5.58 -7.13 -0.71
CA GLY A 62 6.85 -6.99 0.00
C GLY A 62 7.08 -5.58 0.54
N GLY A 63 6.84 -4.57 -0.29
CA GLY A 63 6.91 -3.16 0.11
C GLY A 63 5.89 -2.79 1.18
N ALA A 64 4.68 -3.38 1.13
CA ALA A 64 3.61 -3.08 2.08
C ALA A 64 3.92 -3.62 3.48
N ILE A 65 4.52 -4.81 3.58
CA ILE A 65 4.95 -5.39 4.86
C ILE A 65 5.98 -4.48 5.53
N LYS A 66 7.02 -4.08 4.78
CA LYS A 66 8.05 -3.17 5.30
C LYS A 66 7.47 -1.82 5.69
N PHE A 67 6.61 -1.26 4.85
CA PHE A 67 5.92 -0.01 5.11
C PHE A 67 5.10 -0.06 6.39
N LEU A 68 4.18 -1.03 6.54
CA LEU A 68 3.30 -1.10 7.71
C LEU A 68 4.09 -1.32 9.01
N TYR A 69 5.17 -2.11 8.95
CA TYR A 69 6.09 -2.27 10.08
C TYR A 69 6.71 -0.93 10.51
N GLU A 70 7.24 -0.15 9.57
CA GLU A 70 7.84 1.15 9.88
C GLU A 70 6.80 2.22 10.23
N ASN A 71 5.61 2.18 9.63
CA ASN A 71 4.54 3.14 9.86
C ASN A 71 3.97 3.03 11.28
N GLY A 72 4.01 1.84 11.87
CA GLY A 72 3.66 1.63 13.27
C GLY A 72 2.14 1.65 13.52
N ASN A 73 1.74 2.24 14.65
CA ASN A 73 0.35 2.25 15.09
C ASN A 73 -0.48 3.29 14.32
N VAL A 74 -1.75 2.97 14.03
CA VAL A 74 -2.70 3.84 13.33
C VAL A 74 -2.96 5.17 14.05
N ASP A 75 -2.94 5.18 15.39
CA ASP A 75 -3.19 6.37 16.21
C ASP A 75 -1.97 7.33 16.23
N ASN A 76 -0.79 6.84 15.86
CA ASN A 76 0.45 7.61 15.83
C ASN A 76 1.37 7.12 14.71
N ALA A 77 0.90 7.30 13.47
CA ALA A 77 1.61 6.82 12.30
C ALA A 77 2.93 7.58 12.07
N ASN A 78 4.03 6.85 12.00
CA ASN A 78 5.37 7.43 11.80
C ASN A 78 5.49 8.08 10.41
N ILE A 79 4.91 7.48 9.38
CA ILE A 79 5.13 7.86 7.96
C ILE A 79 3.94 8.59 7.37
N ILE A 80 2.74 8.00 7.42
CA ILE A 80 1.49 8.58 6.90
C ILE A 80 0.27 7.87 7.47
N ASP A 81 -0.82 8.60 7.67
CA ASP A 81 -2.10 8.02 8.08
C ASP A 81 -2.71 7.19 6.95
N ILE A 82 -3.31 6.05 7.31
CA ILE A 82 -4.01 5.15 6.40
C ILE A 82 -5.42 4.95 6.94
N LYS A 83 -6.44 5.27 6.14
CA LYS A 83 -7.84 5.13 6.57
C LYS A 83 -8.37 3.71 6.42
N GLU A 84 -8.01 3.04 5.32
CA GLU A 84 -8.54 1.72 4.99
C GLU A 84 -7.48 0.86 4.28
N ILE A 85 -7.52 -0.44 4.54
CA ILE A 85 -6.65 -1.44 3.91
C ILE A 85 -7.52 -2.58 3.38
N TRP A 86 -7.43 -2.84 2.07
CA TRP A 86 -8.01 -4.02 1.42
C TRP A 86 -6.91 -4.98 1.04
N HIS A 87 -7.08 -6.25 1.38
CA HIS A 87 -6.13 -7.31 1.04
C HIS A 87 -6.87 -8.54 0.57
N ASN A 88 -6.57 -8.98 -0.64
CA ASN A 88 -7.15 -10.19 -1.21
C ASN A 88 -6.43 -11.45 -0.67
N SER A 89 -6.94 -11.97 0.44
CA SER A 89 -6.48 -13.22 1.06
C SER A 89 -7.35 -14.42 0.67
N TYR A 90 -6.76 -15.62 0.71
CA TYR A 90 -7.46 -16.90 0.62
C TYR A 90 -8.69 -16.99 1.55
N ARG A 91 -8.67 -16.31 2.70
CA ARG A 91 -9.81 -16.27 3.64
C ARG A 91 -11.08 -15.66 3.01
N PHE A 92 -10.96 -14.85 1.96
CA PHE A 92 -12.07 -14.25 1.24
C PHE A 92 -12.59 -15.13 0.08
N LEU A 93 -11.90 -16.24 -0.24
CA LEU A 93 -12.29 -17.18 -1.30
C LEU A 93 -13.19 -18.33 -0.79
N GLN A 94 -13.96 -18.12 0.28
CA GLN A 94 -14.86 -19.15 0.84
C GLN A 94 -16.11 -19.36 -0.03
N PHE A 95 -15.91 -19.95 -1.21
CA PHE A 95 -16.99 -20.47 -2.03
C PHE A 95 -17.15 -21.97 -1.76
N LYS A 96 -18.39 -22.44 -1.58
CA LYS A 96 -18.66 -23.89 -1.66
C LYS A 96 -18.31 -24.34 -3.07
N LYS A 97 -17.28 -25.18 -3.20
CA LYS A 97 -16.97 -25.86 -4.46
C LYS A 97 -18.21 -26.67 -4.88
N LYS A 98 -18.94 -26.22 -5.90
CA LYS A 98 -19.99 -27.05 -6.52
C LYS A 98 -19.28 -28.28 -7.09
N ARG A 99 -19.64 -29.46 -6.59
CA ARG A 99 -19.26 -30.75 -7.18
C ARG A 99 -20.11 -31.00 -8.41
#